data_AF-A0AAW7P9J8-F1
#
_entry.id   AF-A0AAW7P9J8-F1
#
_cell.length_a   1.000
_cell.length_b   1.000
_cell.length_c   1.000
_cell.angle_alpha   90.00
_cell.angle_beta   90.00
_cell.angle_gamma   90.00
#
_symmetry.space_group_name_H-M   'P 1'
#
loop_
_entity.id
_entity.type
_entity.pdbx_description
1 polymer ?
#
loop_
_entity_poly.entity_id
_entity_poly.type
_entity_poly.pdbx_seq_one_letter_code
_entity_poly.pdbx_strand_id
1 'polypeptide(L)'
;MNKTMTLSFKTNPRKTNIRHNNRELTEKEFKSDAHKHIKREKSKYNIQIFKRDIKDVYHELFDDALNAYNAKQKRKDRKIDDYYKHVQKSKNLDLQREFIVAVGNKADWEKLSFEEKQEVGEALKRYVVDFNERHGNMTIYNAIVHLDEGGAPHAHFNVVPTANGYKNGLSVQPSFRKALEQEGFGPSGHEQFKAFRDAEVHRLHEFVHEIGIDRKAGQTNDIKDMREYKDAMEYIENRRSSQVVKIQREEKAHEEKMNELNERLKQQEEMIQKRDEAFKASKKQQARIIKQMNDEIMSESEKLDMKRIEDKTVDAMLKMQLIADKPIDDKRNYRIKEKGFGEEKQRYVMVPEKDFDDLARRANSGPLMQLLSDFKEHILGLGIVKRLRATIARLKEEMAGLLRENDSLSKELTAVIEDRNKYRSQLQDQKYYLTEQEREEIAEKIIQRKDLELEDGDRTFDRDDLDLSR
;
A
#
# COMPACT_ATOMS: atom_id res chain seq x y z
N MET A 1 -9.93 36.62 25.42
CA MET A 1 -10.79 35.43 25.25
C MET A 1 -10.02 34.25 25.80
N ASN A 2 -10.44 33.67 26.92
CA ASN A 2 -9.76 32.49 27.48
C ASN A 2 -10.10 31.28 26.62
N LYS A 3 -9.09 30.66 26.00
CA LYS A 3 -9.26 29.44 25.21
C LYS A 3 -9.32 28.25 26.16
N THR A 4 -10.11 27.23 25.87
CA THR A 4 -10.12 25.99 26.68
C THR A 4 -9.61 24.82 25.85
N MET A 5 -8.60 24.11 26.36
CA MET A 5 -7.95 23.00 25.65
C MET A 5 -7.72 21.78 26.55
N THR A 6 -7.65 20.60 25.95
CA THR A 6 -7.26 19.36 26.65
C THR A 6 -5.76 19.33 26.90
N LEU A 7 -5.32 18.94 28.10
CA LEU A 7 -3.90 18.70 28.38
C LEU A 7 -3.66 17.20 28.48
N SER A 8 -2.63 16.70 27.80
CA SER A 8 -2.27 15.28 27.84
C SER A 8 -0.83 15.08 28.27
N PHE A 9 -0.61 14.08 29.11
CA PHE A 9 0.69 13.63 29.58
C PHE A 9 0.75 12.11 29.43
N LYS A 10 1.61 11.62 28.53
CA LYS A 10 1.76 10.20 28.21
C LYS A 10 3.20 9.77 28.43
N THR A 11 3.41 8.49 28.74
CA THR A 11 4.76 7.92 28.89
C THR A 11 4.90 6.63 28.09
N ASN A 12 6.11 6.39 27.56
CA ASN A 12 6.47 5.13 26.93
C ASN A 12 7.77 4.56 27.53
N PRO A 13 7.75 3.33 28.08
CA PRO A 13 8.93 2.70 28.68
C PRO A 13 9.90 2.05 27.69
N ARG A 14 9.49 1.78 26.44
CA ARG A 14 10.24 0.84 25.56
C ARG A 14 10.43 1.30 24.11
N LYS A 15 9.68 2.30 23.65
CA LYS A 15 9.78 2.78 22.26
C LYS A 15 10.07 4.26 22.28
N THR A 16 11.29 4.61 21.88
CA THR A 16 11.66 5.98 21.52
C THR A 16 12.39 5.94 20.21
N ASN A 17 11.95 6.77 19.28
CA ASN A 17 12.67 6.97 18.03
C ASN A 17 13.35 8.34 18.09
N ILE A 18 14.55 8.38 18.68
CA ILE A 18 15.31 9.63 18.86
C ILE A 18 15.61 10.31 17.51
N ARG A 19 15.85 9.53 16.45
CA ARG A 19 16.06 10.09 15.10
C ARG A 19 14.80 10.77 14.57
N HIS A 20 13.63 10.18 14.78
CA HIS A 20 12.35 10.80 14.44
C HIS A 20 12.12 12.09 15.23
N ASN A 21 12.34 12.05 16.55
CA ASN A 21 12.18 13.20 17.43
C ASN A 21 13.12 14.33 16.98
N ASN A 22 14.38 14.04 16.67
CA ASN A 22 15.34 15.07 16.26
C ASN A 22 15.25 15.41 14.76
N ARG A 23 14.27 14.87 14.03
CA ARG A 23 14.09 15.01 12.57
C ARG A 23 15.35 14.64 11.76
N GLU A 24 16.16 13.72 12.30
CA GLU A 24 17.36 13.14 11.66
C GLU A 24 16.99 11.95 10.75
N LEU A 25 15.95 12.16 9.95
CA LEU A 25 15.42 11.17 9.02
C LEU A 25 16.06 11.36 7.64
N THR A 26 16.27 10.25 6.94
CA THR A 26 16.70 10.26 5.53
C THR A 26 15.56 10.70 4.61
N GLU A 27 15.89 11.15 3.40
CA GLU A 27 14.90 11.49 2.36
C GLU A 27 13.91 10.35 2.09
N LYS A 28 14.36 9.09 2.15
CA LYS A 28 13.49 7.92 1.99
C LYS A 28 12.53 7.75 3.16
N GLU A 29 13.01 7.95 4.39
CA GLU A 29 12.18 7.87 5.61
C GLU A 29 11.14 9.00 5.63
N PHE A 30 11.49 10.23 5.26
CA PHE A 30 10.54 11.35 5.17
C PHE A 30 9.42 11.11 4.13
N LYS A 31 9.74 10.46 3.01
CA LYS A 31 8.76 10.12 1.96
C LYS A 31 7.86 8.94 2.31
N SER A 32 8.14 8.22 3.40
CA SER A 32 7.31 7.09 3.82
C SER A 32 5.96 7.55 4.37
N ASP A 33 4.95 6.70 4.22
CA ASP A 33 3.58 6.95 4.70
C ASP A 33 3.52 7.27 6.20
N ALA A 34 4.47 6.73 6.99
CA ALA A 34 4.58 6.97 8.42
C ALA A 34 4.89 8.43 8.76
N HIS A 35 5.56 9.19 7.89
CA HIS A 35 6.03 10.56 8.14
C HIS A 35 5.33 11.62 7.30
N LYS A 36 4.30 11.24 6.51
CA LYS A 36 3.51 12.17 5.67
C LYS A 36 2.85 13.32 6.44
N HIS A 37 2.67 13.16 7.75
CA HIS A 37 2.04 14.16 8.61
C HIS A 37 2.99 15.30 9.04
N ILE A 38 4.30 15.17 8.75
CA ILE A 38 5.33 16.18 9.07
C ILE A 38 5.43 17.18 7.92
N LYS A 39 5.20 18.46 8.23
CA LYS A 39 5.36 19.59 7.30
C LYS A 39 6.81 20.09 7.36
N ARG A 40 7.65 19.60 6.46
CA ARG A 40 9.12 19.82 6.48
C ARG A 40 9.51 21.30 6.52
N GLU A 41 8.77 22.15 5.83
CA GLU A 41 8.98 23.60 5.82
C GLU A 41 8.78 24.26 7.19
N LYS A 42 8.05 23.59 8.09
CA LYS A 42 7.79 24.04 9.46
C LYS A 42 8.73 23.43 10.49
N SER A 43 9.53 22.43 10.15
CA SER A 43 10.47 21.80 11.09
C SER A 43 11.52 22.77 11.64
N LYS A 44 11.79 23.87 10.93
CA LYS A 44 12.64 24.98 11.42
C LYS A 44 12.09 25.71 12.66
N TYR A 45 10.80 25.55 12.95
CA TYR A 45 10.15 26.13 14.13
C TYR A 45 10.08 25.14 15.30
N ASN A 46 10.49 23.88 15.13
CA ASN A 46 10.61 22.96 16.26
C ASN A 46 11.67 23.48 17.23
N ILE A 47 11.44 23.30 18.53
CA ILE A 47 12.32 23.83 19.57
C ILE A 47 13.10 22.67 20.17
N GLN A 48 14.38 22.54 19.84
CA GLN A 48 15.28 21.61 20.53
C GLN A 48 15.69 22.21 21.88
N ILE A 49 15.43 21.48 22.96
CA ILE A 49 15.73 21.93 24.33
C ILE A 49 17.00 21.23 24.84
N PHE A 50 17.01 19.90 24.79
CA PHE A 50 18.15 19.07 25.20
C PHE A 50 18.50 18.10 24.07
N LYS A 51 19.80 17.90 23.84
CA LYS A 51 20.31 16.91 22.88
C LYS A 51 21.68 16.41 23.32
N ARG A 52 21.70 15.34 24.10
CA ARG A 52 22.91 14.71 24.66
C ARG A 52 22.93 13.24 24.28
N ASP A 53 24.12 12.64 24.16
CA ASP A 53 24.21 11.19 24.03
C ASP A 53 23.78 10.56 25.36
N ILE A 54 22.87 9.59 25.30
CA ILE A 54 22.41 8.84 26.47
C ILE A 54 23.59 8.15 27.18
N LYS A 55 24.64 7.75 26.45
CA LYS A 55 25.81 7.12 27.04
C LYS A 55 26.58 8.07 27.95
N ASP A 56 26.74 9.32 27.53
CA ASP A 56 27.41 10.34 28.34
C ASP A 56 26.63 10.60 29.64
N VAL A 57 25.30 10.67 29.53
CA VAL A 57 24.42 10.78 30.71
C VAL A 57 24.54 9.57 31.62
N TYR A 58 24.69 8.36 31.07
CA TYR A 58 24.92 7.15 31.85
C TYR A 58 26.26 7.19 32.61
N HIS A 59 27.30 7.70 31.96
CA HIS A 59 28.61 7.87 32.60
C HIS A 59 28.52 8.86 33.78
N GLU A 60 27.89 10.01 33.57
CA GLU A 60 27.68 11.01 34.63
C GLU A 60 26.87 10.48 35.81
N LEU A 61 25.84 9.68 35.56
CA LEU A 61 24.92 9.22 36.61
C LEU A 61 25.42 7.99 37.38
N PHE A 62 26.21 7.12 36.74
CA PHE A 62 26.47 5.78 37.28
C PHE A 62 27.94 5.39 37.42
N ASP A 63 28.91 6.10 36.84
CA ASP A 63 30.31 5.66 36.85
C ASP A 63 30.89 5.58 38.27
N ASP A 64 30.57 6.54 39.15
CA ASP A 64 31.04 6.49 40.55
C ASP A 64 30.50 5.26 41.29
N ALA A 65 29.20 4.95 41.11
CA ALA A 65 28.57 3.78 41.70
C ALA A 65 29.09 2.47 41.08
N LEU A 66 29.37 2.47 39.78
CA LEU A 66 29.95 1.35 39.05
C LEU A 66 31.37 1.04 39.52
N ASN A 67 32.21 2.06 39.66
CA ASN A 67 33.58 1.94 40.15
C ASN A 67 33.59 1.38 41.58
N ALA A 68 32.75 1.92 42.46
CA ALA A 68 32.60 1.41 43.82
C ALA A 68 32.08 -0.04 43.88
N TYR A 69 31.17 -0.42 42.97
CA TYR A 69 30.68 -1.79 42.85
C TYR A 69 31.77 -2.75 42.37
N ASN A 70 32.48 -2.40 41.30
CA ASN A 70 33.52 -3.21 40.67
C ASN A 70 34.75 -3.40 41.59
N ALA A 71 35.10 -2.38 42.38
CA ALA A 71 36.18 -2.48 43.37
C ALA A 71 35.92 -3.57 44.43
N LYS A 72 34.66 -3.85 44.75
CA LYS A 72 34.26 -4.89 45.72
C LYS A 72 34.23 -6.30 45.12
N GLN A 73 34.26 -6.44 43.79
CA GLN A 73 34.14 -7.74 43.13
C GLN A 73 35.50 -8.46 43.03
N LYS A 74 35.62 -9.60 43.71
CA LYS A 74 36.81 -10.49 43.61
C LYS A 74 36.82 -11.31 42.32
N ARG A 75 35.65 -11.65 41.78
CA ARG A 75 35.49 -12.49 40.59
C ARG A 75 35.35 -11.63 39.34
N LYS A 76 36.11 -11.94 38.28
CA LYS A 76 36.10 -11.18 37.02
C LYS A 76 34.75 -11.20 36.32
N ASP A 77 34.04 -12.34 36.34
CA ASP A 77 32.72 -12.50 35.70
C ASP A 77 31.60 -11.66 36.36
N ARG A 78 31.84 -11.14 37.57
CA ARG A 78 30.89 -10.27 38.28
C ARG A 78 31.15 -8.78 38.09
N LYS A 79 32.29 -8.40 37.50
CA LYS A 79 32.58 -7.01 37.16
C LYS A 79 31.76 -6.60 35.93
N ILE A 80 31.29 -5.36 35.93
CA ILE A 80 30.53 -4.80 34.82
C ILE A 80 31.44 -3.80 34.11
N ASP A 81 31.78 -4.09 32.85
CA ASP A 81 32.66 -3.23 32.06
C ASP A 81 31.92 -2.02 31.46
N ASP A 82 30.69 -2.23 30.96
CA ASP A 82 29.86 -1.21 30.34
C ASP A 82 28.45 -1.27 30.95
N TYR A 83 28.16 -0.31 31.83
CA TYR A 83 26.90 -0.32 32.57
C TYR A 83 25.70 -0.01 31.69
N TYR A 84 25.84 0.86 30.68
CA TYR A 84 24.78 1.12 29.71
C TYR A 84 24.36 -0.17 28.98
N LYS A 85 25.32 -0.94 28.46
CA LYS A 85 25.03 -2.24 27.82
C LYS A 85 24.50 -3.28 28.82
N HIS A 86 24.95 -3.23 30.07
CA HIS A 86 24.42 -4.10 31.13
C HIS A 86 22.93 -3.83 31.36
N VAL A 87 22.55 -2.55 31.49
CA VAL A 87 21.15 -2.13 31.67
C VAL A 87 20.32 -2.46 30.43
N GLN A 88 20.85 -2.25 29.23
CA GLN A 88 20.17 -2.58 27.98
C GLN A 88 19.79 -4.08 27.88
N LYS A 89 20.60 -4.97 28.47
CA LYS A 89 20.32 -6.42 28.52
C LYS A 89 19.43 -6.83 29.69
N SER A 90 19.20 -5.94 30.65
CA SER A 90 18.39 -6.22 31.83
C SER A 90 16.90 -6.18 31.51
N LYS A 91 16.13 -7.09 32.10
CA LYS A 91 14.67 -7.07 32.04
C LYS A 91 14.03 -6.23 33.15
N ASN A 92 14.81 -5.87 34.18
CA ASN A 92 14.32 -5.29 35.43
C ASN A 92 14.71 -3.82 35.62
N LEU A 93 15.62 -3.30 34.81
CA LEU A 93 16.13 -1.93 34.89
C LEU A 93 15.54 -1.09 33.77
N ASP A 94 15.23 0.17 34.07
CA ASP A 94 14.62 1.10 33.12
C ASP A 94 15.70 1.85 32.35
N LEU A 95 16.07 1.39 31.14
CA LEU A 95 17.13 2.05 30.34
C LEU A 95 16.85 3.54 30.10
N GLN A 96 15.60 3.87 29.81
CA GLN A 96 15.13 5.24 29.65
C GLN A 96 13.61 5.25 29.61
N ARG A 97 13.03 6.45 29.63
CA ARG A 97 11.59 6.64 29.52
C ARG A 97 11.29 7.89 28.70
N GLU A 98 10.35 7.78 27.77
CA GLU A 98 9.85 8.91 27.01
C GLU A 98 8.59 9.47 27.66
N PHE A 99 8.48 10.79 27.67
CA PHE A 99 7.28 11.52 27.99
C PHE A 99 6.85 12.34 26.78
N ILE A 100 5.54 12.36 26.56
CA ILE A 100 4.89 13.13 25.50
C ILE A 100 3.82 13.98 26.15
N VAL A 101 3.99 15.30 26.05
CA VAL A 101 3.02 16.28 26.56
C VAL A 101 2.44 17.08 25.40
N ALA A 102 1.12 17.25 25.38
CA ALA A 102 0.44 17.98 24.31
C ALA A 102 -0.66 18.89 24.86
N VAL A 103 -0.85 20.01 24.18
CA VAL A 103 -1.85 21.03 24.53
C VAL A 103 -2.87 21.09 23.40
N GLY A 104 -4.12 20.75 23.68
CA GLY A 104 -5.23 20.66 22.72
C GLY A 104 -5.22 19.38 21.88
N ASN A 105 -6.19 19.31 20.97
CA ASN A 105 -6.33 18.27 19.96
C ASN A 105 -6.29 18.87 18.54
N LYS A 106 -6.32 18.03 17.50
CA LYS A 106 -6.25 18.50 16.12
C LYS A 106 -7.33 19.54 15.77
N ALA A 107 -8.57 19.35 16.24
CA ALA A 107 -9.69 20.25 15.96
C ALA A 107 -9.53 21.63 16.64
N ASP A 108 -8.85 21.69 17.79
CA ASP A 108 -8.52 22.96 18.44
C ASP A 108 -7.52 23.76 17.58
N TRP A 109 -6.53 23.06 17.01
CA TRP A 109 -5.44 23.68 16.25
C TRP A 109 -5.73 23.92 14.77
N GLU A 110 -6.78 23.32 14.22
CA GLU A 110 -7.28 23.66 12.88
C GLU A 110 -7.88 25.08 12.82
N LYS A 111 -8.29 25.63 13.97
CA LYS A 111 -8.93 26.96 14.07
C LYS A 111 -7.99 28.08 14.52
N LEU A 112 -6.76 27.74 14.91
CA LEU A 112 -5.79 28.67 15.47
C LEU A 112 -4.65 28.95 14.50
N SER A 113 -4.07 30.13 14.65
CA SER A 113 -2.94 30.57 13.85
C SER A 113 -1.67 29.77 14.17
N PHE A 114 -0.70 29.81 13.26
CA PHE A 114 0.57 29.14 13.51
C PHE A 114 1.39 29.88 14.58
N GLU A 115 1.22 31.20 14.68
CA GLU A 115 1.82 32.07 15.68
C GLU A 115 1.38 31.67 17.10
N GLU A 116 0.09 31.42 17.31
CA GLU A 116 -0.43 30.88 18.58
C GLU A 116 0.14 29.49 18.89
N LYS A 117 0.40 28.68 17.85
CA LYS A 117 1.04 27.37 18.01
C LYS A 117 2.49 27.50 18.46
N GLN A 118 3.20 28.54 18.01
CA GLN A 118 4.56 28.85 18.46
C GLN A 118 4.58 29.35 19.91
N GLU A 119 3.61 30.16 20.32
CA GLU A 119 3.48 30.62 21.71
C GLU A 119 3.29 29.45 22.69
N VAL A 120 2.42 28.49 22.34
CA VAL A 120 2.28 27.24 23.11
C VAL A 120 3.56 26.40 23.06
N GLY A 121 4.28 26.43 21.95
CA GLY A 121 5.57 25.77 21.83
C GLY A 121 6.60 26.28 22.85
N GLU A 122 6.67 27.61 23.05
CA GLU A 122 7.54 28.20 24.07
C GLU A 122 7.05 27.91 25.50
N ALA A 123 5.73 27.85 25.74
CA ALA A 123 5.19 27.41 27.03
C ALA A 123 5.58 25.95 27.34
N LEU A 124 5.47 25.05 26.36
CA LEU A 124 5.92 23.67 26.47
C LEU A 124 7.42 23.56 26.74
N LYS A 125 8.24 24.40 26.09
CA LYS A 125 9.67 24.47 26.36
C LYS A 125 9.96 24.85 27.81
N ARG A 126 9.32 25.91 28.32
CA ARG A 126 9.48 26.34 29.72
C ARG A 126 9.06 25.25 30.69
N TYR A 127 7.95 24.57 30.42
CA TYR A 127 7.51 23.41 31.22
C TYR A 127 8.56 22.28 31.23
N VAL A 128 9.17 21.93 30.10
CA VAL A 128 10.18 20.86 30.05
C VAL A 128 11.47 21.25 30.78
N VAL A 129 11.87 22.53 30.74
CA VAL A 129 13.00 23.03 31.55
C VAL A 129 12.68 22.92 33.04
N ASP A 130 11.50 23.38 33.46
CA ASP A 130 10.99 23.27 34.83
C ASP A 130 10.90 21.80 35.31
N PHE A 131 10.46 20.89 34.44
CA PHE A 131 10.47 19.45 34.72
C PHE A 131 11.87 18.95 35.10
N ASN A 132 12.89 19.32 34.31
CA ASN A 132 14.25 18.88 34.54
C ASN A 132 14.86 19.47 35.82
N GLU A 133 14.41 20.67 36.24
CA GLU A 133 14.85 21.32 37.48
C GLU A 133 14.18 20.74 38.72
N ARG A 134 12.89 20.39 38.65
CA ARG A 134 12.13 19.82 39.77
C ARG A 134 12.44 18.34 40.03
N HIS A 135 12.63 17.56 38.97
CA HIS A 135 12.80 16.11 39.08
C HIS A 135 14.29 15.70 39.11
N GLY A 136 14.89 15.79 40.30
CA GLY A 136 16.28 15.41 40.51
C GLY A 136 16.61 13.94 40.20
N ASN A 137 15.59 13.06 40.18
CA ASN A 137 15.76 11.64 39.84
C ASN A 137 15.38 11.33 38.38
N MET A 138 15.10 12.33 37.54
CA MET A 138 14.74 12.14 36.13
C MET A 138 15.55 13.05 35.22
N THR A 139 16.78 12.64 34.91
CA THR A 139 17.68 13.43 34.05
C THR A 139 17.22 13.38 32.60
N ILE A 140 16.85 14.52 32.01
CA ILE A 140 16.52 14.62 30.59
C ILE A 140 17.82 14.57 29.76
N TYR A 141 17.87 13.68 28.76
CA TYR A 141 18.98 13.63 27.80
C TYR A 141 18.59 14.14 26.40
N ASN A 142 17.32 14.02 26.01
CA ASN A 142 16.82 14.50 24.74
C ASN A 142 15.44 15.13 24.93
N ALA A 143 15.21 16.32 24.37
CA ALA A 143 13.90 16.96 24.42
C ALA A 143 13.68 17.91 23.25
N ILE A 144 12.50 17.81 22.63
CA ILE A 144 12.10 18.61 21.49
C ILE A 144 10.61 18.93 21.52
N VAL A 145 10.26 20.14 21.11
CA VAL A 145 8.87 20.54 20.85
C VAL A 145 8.58 20.48 19.36
N HIS A 146 7.54 19.74 18.98
CA HIS A 146 7.07 19.59 17.60
C HIS A 146 5.93 20.56 17.28
N LEU A 147 6.20 21.45 16.32
CA LEU A 147 5.22 22.39 15.78
C LEU A 147 4.90 22.10 14.31
N ASP A 148 5.71 21.25 13.68
CA ASP A 148 5.68 20.91 12.25
C ASP A 148 4.64 19.86 11.86
N GLU A 149 3.99 19.22 12.81
CA GLU A 149 2.96 18.22 12.54
C GLU A 149 1.57 18.85 12.38
N GLY A 150 0.69 18.19 11.61
CA GLY A 150 -0.69 18.65 11.40
C GLY A 150 -1.59 18.66 12.65
N GLY A 151 -1.11 18.13 13.78
CA GLY A 151 -1.84 18.06 15.05
C GLY A 151 -1.43 19.13 16.07
N ALA A 152 -1.81 18.89 17.32
CA ALA A 152 -1.47 19.74 18.46
C ALA A 152 0.05 19.90 18.66
N PRO A 153 0.54 21.07 19.08
CA PRO A 153 1.91 21.22 19.53
C PRO A 153 2.14 20.32 20.73
N HIS A 154 3.26 19.61 20.71
CA HIS A 154 3.58 18.63 21.73
C HIS A 154 5.09 18.54 21.92
N ALA A 155 5.52 18.20 23.13
CA ALA A 155 6.92 17.98 23.45
C ALA A 155 7.18 16.51 23.70
N HIS A 156 8.24 16.00 23.09
CA HIS A 156 8.85 14.72 23.43
C HIS A 156 10.08 15.00 24.29
N PHE A 157 10.18 14.35 25.45
CA PHE A 157 11.41 14.37 26.23
C PHE A 157 11.70 13.01 26.82
N ASN A 158 12.99 12.66 26.82
CA ASN A 158 13.51 11.36 27.20
C ASN A 158 14.37 11.49 28.43
N VAL A 159 14.08 10.66 29.44
CA VAL A 159 14.75 10.69 30.73
C VAL A 159 15.45 9.39 31.04
N VAL A 160 16.53 9.49 31.81
CA VAL A 160 17.12 8.36 32.54
C VAL A 160 16.63 8.46 33.99
N PRO A 161 15.73 7.58 34.44
CA PRO A 161 15.24 7.61 35.81
C PRO A 161 16.27 6.98 36.75
N THR A 162 16.70 7.70 37.77
CA THR A 162 17.77 7.28 38.68
C THR A 162 17.24 7.10 40.09
N ALA A 163 17.60 6.00 40.75
CA ALA A 163 17.19 5.77 42.12
C ALA A 163 18.34 5.23 42.98
N ASN A 164 18.39 5.70 44.22
CA ASN A 164 19.46 5.40 45.17
C ASN A 164 19.08 4.27 46.15
N GLY A 165 20.03 3.80 46.96
CA GLY A 165 19.76 2.91 48.10
C GLY A 165 19.43 1.47 47.72
N TYR A 166 20.02 0.94 46.65
CA TYR A 166 19.92 -0.50 46.32
C TYR A 166 20.95 -1.33 47.10
N LYS A 167 20.53 -2.49 47.60
CA LYS A 167 21.39 -3.43 48.33
C LYS A 167 22.08 -4.45 47.41
N ASN A 168 21.45 -4.78 46.29
CA ASN A 168 21.92 -5.76 45.31
C ASN A 168 22.30 -5.04 44.02
N GLY A 169 23.51 -5.26 43.49
CA GLY A 169 24.02 -4.53 42.32
C GLY A 169 24.68 -3.20 42.71
N LEU A 170 24.64 -2.22 41.81
CA LEU A 170 25.10 -0.86 42.10
C LEU A 170 24.22 -0.21 43.16
N SER A 171 24.77 0.69 43.98
CA SER A 171 24.00 1.44 45.00
C SER A 171 23.00 2.41 44.38
N VAL A 172 23.29 2.88 43.17
CA VAL A 172 22.47 3.74 42.32
C VAL A 172 22.11 2.94 41.07
N GLN A 173 20.82 2.86 40.72
CA GLN A 173 20.36 2.08 39.57
C GLN A 173 19.25 2.81 38.82
N PRO A 174 19.10 2.55 37.52
CA PRO A 174 18.04 3.16 36.76
C PRO A 174 16.70 2.45 37.02
N SER A 175 15.76 3.15 37.64
CA SER A 175 14.43 2.63 37.97
C SER A 175 13.41 3.75 38.14
N PHE A 176 12.43 3.76 37.25
CA PHE A 176 11.37 4.78 37.25
C PHE A 176 10.49 4.69 38.49
N ARG A 177 10.11 3.45 38.85
CA ARG A 177 9.22 3.20 39.99
C ARG A 177 9.80 3.67 41.31
N LYS A 178 11.09 3.44 41.51
CA LYS A 178 11.80 3.83 42.74
C LYS A 178 12.19 5.31 42.71
N ALA A 179 12.47 5.86 41.53
CA ALA A 179 12.66 7.31 41.36
C ALA A 179 11.41 8.08 41.81
N LEU A 180 10.22 7.67 41.35
CA LEU A 180 8.94 8.26 41.78
C LEU A 180 8.69 8.11 43.28
N GLU A 181 9.04 6.97 43.86
CA GLU A 181 8.92 6.72 45.30
C GLU A 181 9.83 7.68 46.10
N GLN A 182 11.06 7.88 45.63
CA GLN A 182 12.04 8.80 46.24
C GLN A 182 11.68 10.27 46.04
N GLU A 183 10.91 10.61 45.00
CA GLU A 183 10.36 11.94 44.79
C GLU A 183 9.03 12.18 45.54
N GLY A 184 8.55 11.21 46.33
CA GLY A 184 7.42 11.39 47.22
C GLY A 184 6.06 11.00 46.66
N PHE A 185 5.98 10.35 45.48
CA PHE A 185 4.72 9.89 44.90
C PHE A 185 4.15 8.61 45.52
N GLY A 186 4.69 8.19 46.67
CA GLY A 186 4.23 7.02 47.42
C GLY A 186 4.79 5.69 46.92
N PRO A 187 4.34 4.56 47.50
CA PRO A 187 4.83 3.24 47.18
C PRO A 187 4.43 2.80 45.76
N SER A 188 5.17 1.84 45.21
CA SER A 188 4.88 1.19 43.93
C SER A 188 3.40 0.87 43.71
N GLY A 189 2.79 1.43 42.66
CA GLY A 189 1.43 1.04 42.28
C GLY A 189 0.86 1.88 41.14
N HIS A 190 -0.39 1.57 40.77
CA HIS A 190 -1.13 2.35 39.78
C HIS A 190 -1.36 3.80 40.25
N GLU A 191 -1.62 3.97 41.55
CA GLU A 191 -1.84 5.27 42.18
C GLU A 191 -0.60 6.16 42.14
N GLN A 192 0.61 5.58 42.24
CA GLN A 192 1.88 6.31 42.17
C GLN A 192 2.02 7.07 40.85
N PHE A 193 1.81 6.38 39.73
CA PHE A 193 1.91 7.02 38.41
C PHE A 193 0.73 7.96 38.14
N LYS A 194 -0.47 7.65 38.64
CA LYS A 194 -1.62 8.55 38.55
C LYS A 194 -1.33 9.87 39.26
N ALA A 195 -0.85 9.83 40.50
CA ALA A 195 -0.49 11.01 41.27
C ALA A 195 0.58 11.85 40.58
N PHE A 196 1.64 11.20 40.08
CA PHE A 196 2.69 11.87 39.30
C PHE A 196 2.12 12.55 38.04
N ARG A 197 1.34 11.82 37.24
CA ARG A 197 0.74 12.36 36.02
C ARG A 197 -0.19 13.54 36.32
N ASP A 198 -1.02 13.43 37.36
CA ASP A 198 -1.99 14.45 37.70
C ASP A 198 -1.28 15.72 38.21
N ALA A 199 -0.19 15.58 38.96
CA ALA A 199 0.70 16.69 39.34
C ALA A 199 1.36 17.35 38.12
N GLU A 200 1.88 16.56 37.18
CA GLU A 200 2.52 17.10 35.97
C GLU A 200 1.54 17.78 35.01
N VAL A 201 0.31 17.26 34.89
CA VAL A 201 -0.76 17.92 34.12
C VAL A 201 -1.17 19.24 34.79
N HIS A 202 -1.20 19.29 36.12
CA HIS A 202 -1.47 20.52 36.86
C HIS A 202 -0.35 21.55 36.65
N ARG A 203 0.91 21.14 36.73
CA ARG A 203 2.05 22.02 36.47
C ARG A 203 2.07 22.53 35.04
N LEU A 204 1.80 21.67 34.06
CA LEU A 204 1.66 22.08 32.65
C LEU A 204 0.53 23.11 32.46
N HIS A 205 -0.59 22.96 33.19
CA HIS A 205 -1.71 23.90 33.15
C HIS A 205 -1.27 25.31 33.54
N GLU A 206 -0.44 25.48 34.57
CA GLU A 206 0.08 26.79 34.98
C GLU A 206 0.82 27.50 33.84
N PHE A 207 1.70 26.80 33.13
CA PHE A 207 2.47 27.36 32.00
C PHE A 207 1.59 27.79 30.82
N VAL A 208 0.53 27.05 30.52
CA VAL A 208 -0.38 27.39 29.42
C VAL A 208 -1.44 28.41 29.84
N HIS A 209 -1.74 28.48 31.13
CA HIS A 209 -2.66 29.48 31.68
C HIS A 209 -2.10 30.90 31.56
N GLU A 210 -0.79 31.07 31.74
CA GLU A 210 -0.09 32.35 31.54
C GLU A 210 -0.28 32.93 30.13
N ILE A 211 -0.48 32.09 29.12
CA ILE A 211 -0.72 32.48 27.72
C ILE A 211 -2.21 32.45 27.35
N GLY A 212 -3.10 32.46 28.35
CA GLY A 212 -4.55 32.57 28.15
C GLY A 212 -5.24 31.28 27.70
N ILE A 213 -4.61 30.12 27.88
CA ILE A 213 -5.20 28.80 27.64
C ILE A 213 -5.54 28.16 28.97
N ASP A 214 -6.84 28.04 29.22
CA ASP A 214 -7.35 27.30 30.35
C ASP A 214 -7.54 25.82 30.02
N ARG A 215 -7.45 24.97 31.03
CA ARG A 215 -7.69 23.54 30.86
C ARG A 215 -9.19 23.34 30.68
N LYS A 216 -9.60 22.71 29.57
CA LYS A 216 -11.00 22.30 29.37
C LYS A 216 -11.40 21.34 30.48
N ALA A 217 -12.22 21.81 31.42
CA ALA A 217 -12.82 21.00 32.46
C ALA A 217 -13.91 20.14 31.82
N GLY A 218 -13.54 18.95 31.38
CA GLY A 218 -14.45 17.99 30.76
C GLY A 218 -13.89 16.59 30.87
N GLN A 219 -14.48 15.82 31.81
CA GLN A 219 -14.13 14.46 32.22
C GLN A 219 -12.78 14.34 32.93
N THR A 220 -12.77 14.68 34.23
CA THR A 220 -11.89 13.96 35.15
C THR A 220 -12.10 12.48 34.89
N ASN A 221 -11.02 11.72 34.64
CA ASN A 221 -11.02 10.28 34.87
C ASN A 221 -11.11 10.03 36.38
N ASP A 222 -12.14 10.56 37.03
CA ASP A 222 -12.65 10.10 38.31
C ASP A 222 -13.56 8.92 38.00
N ILE A 223 -12.96 7.87 37.46
CA ILE A 223 -13.51 6.54 37.65
C ILE A 223 -13.26 6.26 39.13
N LYS A 224 -14.25 6.58 39.95
CA LYS A 224 -14.19 6.44 41.40
C LYS A 224 -14.29 4.97 41.85
N ASP A 225 -14.45 4.02 40.92
CA ASP A 225 -14.39 2.60 41.24
C ASP A 225 -13.66 1.78 40.16
N MET A 226 -12.53 1.17 40.56
CA MET A 226 -11.63 0.38 39.72
C MET A 226 -12.30 -0.92 39.21
N ARG A 227 -13.39 -1.38 39.82
CA ARG A 227 -14.16 -2.54 39.34
C ARG A 227 -14.99 -2.24 38.11
N GLU A 228 -15.64 -1.09 38.06
CA GLU A 228 -16.45 -0.70 36.90
C GLU A 228 -15.60 -0.43 35.66
N TYR A 229 -14.40 0.14 35.84
CA TYR A 229 -13.44 0.28 34.75
C TYR A 229 -12.91 -1.07 34.28
N LYS A 230 -12.68 -2.03 35.19
CA LYS A 230 -12.22 -3.37 34.82
C LYS A 230 -13.29 -4.14 34.07
N ASP A 231 -14.54 -4.13 34.52
CA ASP A 231 -15.63 -4.83 33.81
C ASP A 231 -15.94 -4.17 32.45
N ALA A 232 -15.91 -2.84 32.37
CA ALA A 232 -16.07 -2.12 31.11
C ALA A 232 -14.88 -2.38 30.17
N MET A 233 -13.65 -2.33 30.67
CA MET A 233 -12.45 -2.61 29.88
C MET A 233 -12.35 -4.08 29.47
N GLU A 234 -12.71 -5.02 30.32
CA GLU A 234 -12.72 -6.45 30.02
C GLU A 234 -13.83 -6.81 29.03
N TYR A 235 -15.02 -6.19 29.14
CA TYR A 235 -16.06 -6.28 28.12
C TYR A 235 -15.60 -5.69 26.78
N ILE A 236 -14.95 -4.53 26.79
CA ILE A 236 -14.39 -3.89 25.58
C ILE A 236 -13.22 -4.70 25.03
N GLU A 237 -12.36 -5.29 25.85
CA GLU A 237 -11.21 -6.09 25.43
C GLU A 237 -11.65 -7.47 24.90
N ASN A 238 -12.70 -8.06 25.46
CA ASN A 238 -13.35 -9.26 24.94
C ASN A 238 -14.14 -9.01 23.65
N ARG A 239 -14.80 -7.85 23.51
CA ARG A 239 -15.49 -7.46 22.26
C ARG A 239 -14.50 -7.02 21.19
N ARG A 240 -13.44 -6.28 21.55
CA ARG A 240 -12.30 -5.95 20.69
C ARG A 240 -11.59 -7.20 20.23
N SER A 241 -11.27 -8.14 21.11
CA SER A 241 -10.65 -9.39 20.68
C SER A 241 -11.58 -10.16 19.74
N SER A 242 -12.89 -10.20 20.00
CA SER A 242 -13.87 -10.81 19.11
C SER A 242 -14.03 -10.09 17.76
N GLN A 243 -14.07 -8.76 17.74
CA GLN A 243 -14.18 -7.94 16.53
C GLN A 243 -12.87 -7.92 15.74
N VAL A 244 -11.73 -7.78 16.40
CA VAL A 244 -10.40 -7.89 15.79
C VAL A 244 -10.21 -9.28 15.21
N VAL A 245 -10.65 -10.35 15.89
CA VAL A 245 -10.63 -11.71 15.32
C VAL A 245 -11.56 -11.84 14.12
N LYS A 246 -12.74 -11.22 14.12
CA LYS A 246 -13.63 -11.18 12.93
C LYS A 246 -13.00 -10.43 11.76
N ILE A 247 -12.48 -9.23 12.01
CA ILE A 247 -11.83 -8.39 10.98
C ILE A 247 -10.54 -9.03 10.49
N GLN A 248 -9.75 -9.70 11.35
CA GLN A 248 -8.57 -10.47 10.93
C GLN A 248 -8.96 -11.70 10.11
N ARG A 249 -10.07 -12.37 10.42
CA ARG A 249 -10.60 -13.46 9.60
C ARG A 249 -11.04 -12.96 8.23
N GLU A 250 -11.71 -11.80 8.17
CA GLU A 250 -12.11 -11.17 6.91
C GLU A 250 -10.89 -10.68 6.10
N GLU A 251 -9.91 -10.03 6.74
CA GLU A 251 -8.64 -9.63 6.10
C GLU A 251 -7.93 -10.85 5.50
N LYS A 252 -7.82 -11.95 6.27
CA LYS A 252 -7.19 -13.18 5.82
C LYS A 252 -7.98 -13.85 4.68
N ALA A 253 -9.32 -13.86 4.75
CA ALA A 253 -10.15 -14.39 3.67
C ALA A 253 -10.01 -13.56 2.38
N HIS A 254 -9.91 -12.24 2.49
CA HIS A 254 -9.63 -11.36 1.36
C HIS A 254 -8.20 -11.55 0.82
N GLU A 255 -7.21 -11.77 1.67
CA GLU A 255 -5.83 -12.09 1.26
C GLU A 255 -5.74 -13.44 0.52
N GLU A 256 -6.45 -14.46 1.00
CA GLU A 256 -6.56 -15.76 0.33
C GLU A 256 -7.25 -15.62 -1.04
N LYS A 257 -8.37 -14.89 -1.11
CA LYS A 257 -9.08 -14.62 -2.37
C LYS A 257 -8.22 -13.81 -3.36
N MET A 258 -7.44 -12.85 -2.88
CA MET A 258 -6.47 -12.09 -3.69
C MET A 258 -5.40 -13.01 -4.30
N ASN A 259 -4.85 -13.92 -3.50
CA ASN A 259 -3.85 -14.87 -3.97
C ASN A 259 -4.43 -15.84 -5.00
N GLU A 260 -5.67 -16.31 -4.80
CA GLU A 260 -6.37 -17.14 -5.78
C GLU A 260 -6.62 -16.41 -7.10
N LEU A 261 -7.10 -15.15 -7.05
CA LEU A 261 -7.33 -14.32 -8.24
C LEU A 261 -6.02 -14.03 -8.99
N ASN A 262 -4.94 -13.75 -8.27
CA ASN A 262 -3.62 -13.54 -8.86
C ASN A 262 -3.09 -14.80 -9.57
N GLU A 263 -3.26 -15.98 -8.98
CA GLU A 263 -2.87 -17.23 -9.64
C GLU A 263 -3.74 -17.54 -10.86
N ARG A 264 -5.05 -17.26 -10.81
CA ARG A 264 -5.94 -17.40 -11.98
C ARG A 264 -5.55 -16.44 -13.11
N LEU A 265 -5.24 -15.18 -12.80
CA LEU A 265 -4.75 -14.20 -13.78
C LEU A 265 -3.47 -14.68 -14.44
N LYS A 266 -2.51 -15.15 -13.64
CA LYS A 266 -1.24 -15.70 -14.14
C LYS A 266 -1.45 -16.91 -15.06
N GLN A 267 -2.34 -17.83 -14.69
CA GLN A 267 -2.70 -18.98 -15.54
C GLN A 267 -3.37 -18.54 -16.86
N GLN A 268 -4.24 -17.52 -16.82
CA GLN A 268 -4.85 -16.97 -18.04
C GLN A 268 -3.82 -16.29 -18.94
N GLU A 269 -2.90 -15.50 -18.39
CA GLU A 269 -1.80 -14.88 -19.15
C GLU A 269 -0.93 -15.94 -19.84
N GLU A 270 -0.58 -17.03 -19.13
CA GLU A 270 0.16 -18.15 -19.71
C GLU A 270 -0.63 -18.86 -20.83
N MET A 271 -1.94 -19.04 -20.67
CA MET A 271 -2.79 -19.62 -21.71
C MET A 271 -2.88 -18.74 -22.96
N ILE A 272 -2.98 -17.42 -22.78
CA ILE A 272 -2.99 -16.45 -23.88
C ILE A 272 -1.64 -16.50 -24.62
N GLN A 273 -0.51 -16.51 -23.89
CA GLN A 273 0.82 -16.61 -24.48
C GLN A 273 1.00 -17.91 -25.29
N LYS A 274 0.64 -19.06 -24.72
CA LYS A 274 0.73 -20.36 -25.42
C LYS A 274 -0.15 -20.39 -26.68
N ARG A 275 -1.34 -19.80 -26.64
CA ARG A 275 -2.23 -19.70 -27.80
C ARG A 275 -1.68 -18.77 -28.87
N ASP A 276 -1.08 -17.64 -28.49
CA ASP A 276 -0.42 -16.72 -29.42
C ASP A 276 0.78 -17.37 -30.12
N GLU A 277 1.58 -18.14 -29.38
CA GLU A 277 2.69 -18.92 -29.94
C GLU A 277 2.20 -19.99 -30.91
N ALA A 278 1.17 -20.77 -30.52
CA ALA A 278 0.56 -21.78 -31.39
C ALA A 278 -0.05 -21.15 -32.66
N PHE A 279 -0.67 -19.97 -32.53
CA PHE A 279 -1.21 -19.22 -33.67
C PHE A 279 -0.09 -18.74 -34.62
N LYS A 280 1.00 -18.19 -34.08
CA LYS A 280 2.18 -17.80 -34.87
C LYS A 280 2.81 -18.99 -35.59
N ALA A 281 2.93 -20.13 -34.91
CA ALA A 281 3.47 -21.37 -35.48
C ALA A 281 2.57 -21.90 -36.61
N SER A 282 1.26 -21.96 -36.39
CA SER A 282 0.28 -22.38 -37.40
C SER A 282 0.28 -21.48 -38.63
N LYS A 283 0.34 -20.15 -38.44
CA LYS A 283 0.47 -19.18 -39.53
C LYS A 283 1.73 -19.40 -40.36
N LYS A 284 2.87 -19.72 -39.71
CA LYS A 284 4.14 -20.02 -40.38
C LYS A 284 4.09 -21.34 -41.16
N GLN A 285 3.46 -22.38 -40.60
CA GLN A 285 3.22 -23.66 -41.28
C GLN A 285 2.36 -23.45 -42.54
N GLN A 286 1.26 -22.71 -42.42
CA GLN A 286 0.37 -22.44 -43.55
C GLN A 286 1.02 -21.60 -44.64
N ALA A 287 1.84 -20.60 -44.28
CA ALA A 287 2.62 -19.85 -45.27
C ALA A 287 3.57 -20.75 -46.07
N ARG A 288 4.14 -21.79 -45.44
CA ARG A 288 4.95 -22.82 -46.15
C ARG A 288 4.10 -23.67 -47.09
N ILE A 289 2.93 -24.13 -46.64
CA ILE A 289 2.01 -24.93 -47.46
C ILE A 289 1.52 -24.12 -48.67
N ILE A 290 1.14 -22.85 -48.47
CA ILE A 290 0.75 -21.95 -49.57
C ILE A 290 1.91 -21.76 -50.54
N LYS A 291 3.14 -21.59 -50.04
CA LYS A 291 4.32 -21.50 -50.89
C LYS A 291 4.50 -22.78 -51.71
N GLN A 292 4.42 -23.96 -51.08
CA GLN A 292 4.53 -25.24 -51.78
C GLN A 292 3.42 -25.42 -52.83
N MET A 293 2.17 -25.14 -52.49
CA MET A 293 1.07 -25.20 -53.45
C MET A 293 1.25 -24.19 -54.58
N ASN A 294 1.74 -22.98 -54.31
CA ASN A 294 2.05 -22.01 -55.37
C ASN A 294 3.18 -22.51 -56.27
N ASP A 295 4.25 -23.07 -55.71
CA ASP A 295 5.36 -23.63 -56.48
C ASP A 295 4.89 -24.83 -57.33
N GLU A 296 3.98 -25.65 -56.78
CA GLU A 296 3.36 -26.81 -57.45
C GLU A 296 2.39 -26.36 -58.55
N ILE A 297 1.53 -25.37 -58.28
CA ILE A 297 0.66 -24.69 -59.26
C ILE A 297 1.51 -24.06 -60.36
N MET A 298 2.64 -23.42 -60.04
CA MET A 298 3.55 -22.85 -61.04
C MET A 298 4.11 -23.95 -61.93
N SER A 299 4.62 -25.04 -61.37
CA SER A 299 5.09 -26.21 -62.15
C SER A 299 3.97 -26.85 -62.99
N GLU A 300 2.77 -27.00 -62.43
CA GLU A 300 1.61 -27.53 -63.15
C GLU A 300 1.13 -26.57 -64.24
N SER A 301 1.22 -25.26 -64.00
CA SER A 301 0.92 -24.21 -64.97
C SER A 301 1.94 -24.17 -66.10
N GLU A 302 3.23 -24.40 -65.82
CA GLU A 302 4.28 -24.55 -66.83
C GLU A 302 4.05 -25.81 -67.69
N LYS A 303 3.63 -26.93 -67.09
CA LYS A 303 3.22 -28.14 -67.82
C LYS A 303 1.93 -27.95 -68.63
N LEU A 304 0.97 -27.21 -68.10
CA LEU A 304 -0.27 -26.84 -68.79
C LEU A 304 -0.01 -25.83 -69.90
N ASP A 305 0.94 -24.92 -69.73
CA ASP A 305 1.39 -23.99 -70.76
C ASP A 305 2.16 -24.73 -71.85
N MET A 306 2.97 -25.73 -71.53
CA MET A 306 3.56 -26.68 -72.48
C MET A 306 2.47 -27.43 -73.29
N LYS A 307 1.46 -28.00 -72.61
CA LYS A 307 0.31 -28.63 -73.27
C LYS A 307 -0.55 -27.64 -74.06
N ARG A 308 -0.72 -26.40 -73.58
CA ARG A 308 -1.40 -25.30 -74.29
C ARG A 308 -0.57 -24.80 -75.46
N ILE A 309 0.76 -24.91 -75.45
CA ILE A 309 1.62 -24.60 -76.60
C ILE A 309 1.38 -25.65 -77.70
N GLU A 310 1.23 -26.93 -77.33
CA GLU A 310 0.80 -27.98 -78.25
C GLU A 310 -0.63 -27.73 -78.79
N ASP A 311 -1.57 -27.35 -77.92
CA ASP A 311 -3.00 -27.13 -78.26
C ASP A 311 -3.28 -25.79 -78.98
N LYS A 312 -2.51 -24.72 -78.70
CA LYS A 312 -2.62 -23.39 -79.35
C LYS A 312 -2.10 -23.36 -80.77
N THR A 313 -1.36 -24.37 -81.22
CA THR A 313 -1.08 -24.54 -82.66
C THR A 313 -2.36 -24.85 -83.43
N VAL A 314 -3.32 -25.52 -82.78
CA VAL A 314 -4.64 -25.89 -83.33
C VAL A 314 -5.69 -24.81 -83.04
N ASP A 315 -5.70 -24.22 -81.84
CA ASP A 315 -6.69 -23.21 -81.42
C ASP A 315 -6.41 -21.79 -81.97
N ALA A 316 -5.17 -21.43 -82.31
CA ALA A 316 -4.89 -20.15 -83.01
C ALA A 316 -5.47 -20.12 -84.43
N MET A 317 -5.52 -21.27 -85.12
CA MET A 317 -6.23 -21.42 -86.41
C MET A 317 -7.76 -21.34 -86.23
N LEU A 318 -8.30 -21.88 -85.13
CA LEU A 318 -9.74 -21.94 -84.87
C LEU A 318 -10.32 -20.61 -84.33
N LYS A 319 -9.58 -19.89 -83.47
CA LYS A 319 -10.00 -18.58 -82.91
C LYS A 319 -9.84 -17.41 -83.87
N MET A 320 -8.89 -17.46 -84.80
CA MET A 320 -8.89 -16.51 -85.95
C MET A 320 -10.15 -16.67 -86.82
N GLN A 321 -10.77 -17.85 -86.81
CA GLN A 321 -11.94 -18.18 -87.61
C GLN A 321 -13.27 -17.88 -86.88
N LEU A 322 -13.26 -17.70 -85.55
CA LEU A 322 -14.46 -17.51 -84.72
C LEU A 322 -14.70 -16.07 -84.22
N ILE A 323 -13.74 -15.14 -84.37
CA ILE A 323 -13.87 -13.74 -83.89
C ILE A 323 -14.07 -12.73 -85.04
N ALA A 324 -13.87 -13.13 -86.30
CA ALA A 324 -14.23 -12.32 -87.44
C ALA A 324 -15.43 -12.95 -88.15
N ASP A 325 -16.62 -12.33 -88.04
CA ASP A 325 -17.75 -12.56 -88.96
C ASP A 325 -17.42 -12.03 -90.38
N LYS A 326 -16.26 -12.39 -90.91
CA LYS A 326 -15.82 -12.27 -92.30
C LYS A 326 -14.53 -13.07 -92.51
N PRO A 327 -14.36 -13.80 -93.62
CA PRO A 327 -13.07 -14.38 -93.97
C PRO A 327 -12.02 -13.28 -94.14
N ILE A 328 -10.87 -13.45 -93.50
CA ILE A 328 -9.71 -12.55 -93.61
C ILE A 328 -9.08 -12.79 -94.99
N ASP A 329 -9.46 -11.99 -95.98
CA ASP A 329 -9.03 -12.15 -97.37
C ASP A 329 -7.80 -11.32 -97.77
N ASP A 330 -6.89 -11.01 -96.83
CA ASP A 330 -5.63 -10.40 -97.24
C ASP A 330 -4.45 -10.90 -96.42
N LYS A 331 -3.93 -12.07 -96.82
CA LYS A 331 -2.71 -12.68 -96.27
C LYS A 331 -1.43 -11.86 -96.50
N ARG A 332 -1.50 -10.64 -97.05
CA ARG A 332 -0.31 -9.91 -97.52
C ARG A 332 0.37 -9.00 -96.49
N ASN A 333 -0.25 -8.71 -95.34
CA ASN A 333 0.31 -7.74 -94.38
C ASN A 333 0.67 -8.29 -92.98
N TYR A 334 0.36 -9.56 -92.68
CA TYR A 334 0.75 -10.18 -91.43
C TYR A 334 2.13 -10.80 -91.56
N ARG A 335 3.07 -10.38 -90.71
CA ARG A 335 4.41 -10.97 -90.66
C ARG A 335 4.60 -11.71 -89.34
N ILE A 336 4.78 -13.02 -89.42
CA ILE A 336 5.17 -13.81 -88.25
C ILE A 336 6.65 -13.54 -88.00
N LYS A 337 6.98 -13.13 -86.78
CA LYS A 337 8.36 -12.99 -86.33
C LYS A 337 8.58 -13.77 -85.05
N GLU A 338 9.82 -14.18 -84.85
CA GLU A 338 10.30 -14.84 -83.64
C GLU A 338 11.19 -13.88 -82.87
N LYS A 339 11.03 -13.81 -81.54
CA LYS A 339 11.83 -12.96 -80.66
C LYS A 339 12.00 -13.68 -79.33
N GLY A 340 13.22 -13.58 -78.81
CA GLY A 340 13.70 -14.36 -77.68
C GLY A 340 15.11 -14.88 -77.97
N PHE A 341 15.82 -15.32 -76.94
CA PHE A 341 17.19 -15.82 -77.03
C PHE A 341 17.23 -17.24 -76.45
N GLY A 342 17.87 -18.19 -77.15
CA GLY A 342 17.87 -19.60 -76.76
C GLY A 342 16.59 -20.35 -77.15
N GLU A 343 16.14 -21.29 -76.31
CA GLU A 343 14.96 -22.14 -76.55
C GLU A 343 13.62 -21.42 -76.30
N GLU A 344 13.63 -20.20 -75.74
CA GLU A 344 12.45 -19.35 -75.50
C GLU A 344 12.13 -18.41 -76.67
N LYS A 345 12.03 -18.92 -77.90
CA LYS A 345 11.60 -18.09 -79.05
C LYS A 345 10.08 -18.00 -79.09
N GLN A 346 9.53 -16.83 -78.77
CA GLN A 346 8.09 -16.57 -78.91
C GLN A 346 7.77 -16.16 -80.36
N ARG A 347 6.78 -16.83 -80.97
CA ARG A 347 6.18 -16.44 -82.26
C ARG A 347 5.08 -15.41 -82.03
N TYR A 348 5.17 -14.27 -82.69
CA TYR A 348 4.12 -13.25 -82.67
C TYR A 348 3.77 -12.82 -84.09
N VAL A 349 2.50 -12.48 -84.28
CA VAL A 349 1.97 -11.95 -85.54
C VAL A 349 2.08 -10.44 -85.48
N MET A 350 2.92 -9.87 -86.33
CA MET A 350 2.96 -8.42 -86.54
C MET A 350 1.75 -8.02 -87.36
N VAL A 351 0.91 -7.18 -86.77
CA VAL A 351 -0.29 -6.62 -87.38
C VAL A 351 -0.11 -5.11 -87.49
N PRO A 352 -0.57 -4.44 -88.57
CA PRO A 352 -0.62 -2.98 -88.61
C PRO A 352 -1.35 -2.43 -87.38
N GLU A 353 -0.79 -1.38 -86.75
CA GLU A 353 -1.28 -0.81 -85.49
C GLU A 353 -2.76 -0.42 -85.56
N LYS A 354 -3.20 0.10 -86.71
CA LYS A 354 -4.60 0.45 -86.98
C LYS A 354 -5.56 -0.76 -86.92
N ASP A 355 -5.11 -1.92 -87.40
CA ASP A 355 -5.90 -3.15 -87.40
C ASP A 355 -5.90 -3.80 -86.01
N PHE A 356 -4.79 -3.68 -85.27
CA PHE A 356 -4.70 -4.09 -83.87
C PHE A 356 -5.64 -3.25 -82.99
N ASP A 357 -5.65 -1.93 -83.18
CA ASP A 357 -6.54 -1.01 -82.45
C ASP A 357 -8.02 -1.24 -82.76
N ASP A 358 -8.36 -1.64 -83.98
CA ASP A 358 -9.74 -1.99 -84.35
C ASP A 358 -10.17 -3.35 -83.77
N LEU A 359 -9.26 -4.33 -83.71
CA LEU A 359 -9.46 -5.63 -83.04
C LEU A 359 -9.61 -5.46 -81.52
N ALA A 360 -8.73 -4.66 -80.90
CA ALA A 360 -8.75 -4.39 -79.46
C ALA A 360 -10.00 -3.60 -79.05
N ARG A 361 -10.46 -2.64 -79.88
CA ARG A 361 -11.70 -1.88 -79.63
C ARG A 361 -12.97 -2.73 -79.71
N ARG A 362 -12.95 -3.84 -80.46
CA ARG A 362 -14.12 -4.72 -80.65
C ARG A 362 -14.07 -5.99 -79.80
N ALA A 363 -12.97 -6.22 -79.07
CA ALA A 363 -12.83 -7.35 -78.17
C ALA A 363 -13.72 -7.17 -76.92
N ASN A 364 -14.66 -8.08 -76.71
CA ASN A 364 -15.51 -8.06 -75.52
C ASN A 364 -14.72 -8.59 -74.31
N SER A 365 -14.49 -7.74 -73.29
CA SER A 365 -13.79 -8.10 -72.06
C SER A 365 -14.67 -8.86 -71.03
N GLY A 366 -15.98 -8.90 -71.25
CA GLY A 366 -16.96 -9.55 -70.36
C GLY A 366 -16.61 -11.02 -70.03
N PRO A 367 -16.33 -11.88 -71.02
CA PRO A 367 -15.95 -13.27 -70.77
C PRO A 367 -14.70 -13.44 -69.89
N LEU A 368 -13.74 -12.52 -69.99
CA LEU A 368 -12.49 -12.58 -69.23
C LEU A 368 -12.72 -12.20 -67.75
N MET A 369 -13.54 -11.18 -67.51
CA MET A 369 -13.93 -10.74 -66.16
C MET A 369 -14.82 -11.77 -65.47
N GLN A 370 -15.72 -12.42 -66.22
CA GLN A 370 -16.52 -13.54 -65.72
C GLN A 370 -15.63 -14.68 -65.23
N LEU A 371 -14.63 -15.06 -66.03
CA LEU A 371 -13.70 -16.15 -65.69
C LEU A 371 -12.86 -15.83 -64.43
N LEU A 372 -12.45 -14.58 -64.26
CA LEU A 372 -11.75 -14.12 -63.06
C LEU A 372 -12.64 -14.15 -61.81
N SER A 373 -13.92 -13.76 -61.98
CA SER A 373 -14.93 -13.81 -60.92
C SER A 373 -15.22 -15.26 -60.49
N ASP A 374 -15.45 -16.15 -61.45
CA ASP A 374 -15.73 -17.57 -61.21
C ASP A 374 -14.54 -18.27 -60.53
N PHE A 375 -13.32 -17.92 -60.93
CA PHE A 375 -12.10 -18.41 -60.27
C PHE A 375 -12.01 -17.92 -58.81
N LYS A 376 -12.29 -16.63 -58.55
CA LYS A 376 -12.29 -16.07 -57.20
C LYS A 376 -13.37 -16.73 -56.33
N GLU A 377 -14.57 -16.97 -56.86
CA GLU A 377 -15.62 -17.70 -56.17
C GLU A 377 -15.24 -19.16 -55.90
N HIS A 378 -14.57 -19.82 -56.84
CA HIS A 378 -14.08 -21.19 -56.66
C HIS A 378 -13.06 -21.27 -55.52
N ILE A 379 -12.06 -20.36 -55.50
CA ILE A 379 -11.04 -20.30 -54.44
C ILE A 379 -11.67 -19.98 -53.07
N LEU A 380 -12.64 -19.06 -53.01
CA LEU A 380 -13.38 -18.77 -51.78
C LEU A 380 -14.34 -19.92 -51.38
N GLY A 381 -14.76 -20.71 -52.37
CA GLY A 381 -15.62 -21.88 -52.26
C GLY A 381 -14.90 -23.15 -51.78
N LEU A 382 -13.56 -23.22 -51.96
CA LEU A 382 -12.73 -24.33 -51.52
C LEU A 382 -12.96 -24.62 -50.03
N GLY A 383 -13.28 -25.87 -49.70
CA GLY A 383 -13.64 -26.29 -48.34
C GLY A 383 -12.57 -25.96 -47.29
N ILE A 384 -11.29 -25.86 -47.69
CA ILE A 384 -10.19 -25.47 -46.82
C ILE A 384 -10.30 -23.99 -46.39
N VAL A 385 -10.61 -23.09 -47.33
CA VAL A 385 -10.73 -21.65 -47.07
C VAL A 385 -11.95 -21.35 -46.19
N LYS A 386 -13.08 -22.05 -46.42
CA LYS A 386 -14.27 -21.97 -45.56
C LYS A 386 -13.98 -22.44 -44.13
N ARG A 387 -13.31 -23.58 -43.96
CA ARG A 387 -12.91 -24.09 -42.64
C ARG A 387 -12.00 -23.10 -41.90
N LEU A 388 -11.02 -22.51 -42.59
CA LEU A 388 -10.12 -21.52 -42.00
C LEU A 388 -10.84 -20.24 -41.57
N ARG A 389 -11.76 -19.71 -42.39
CA ARG A 389 -12.58 -18.55 -42.01
C ARG A 389 -13.41 -18.83 -40.76
N ALA A 390 -14.00 -20.02 -40.66
CA ALA A 390 -14.73 -20.44 -39.47
C ALA A 390 -13.83 -20.56 -38.23
N THR A 391 -12.62 -21.14 -38.37
CA THR A 391 -11.65 -21.23 -37.26
C THR A 391 -11.18 -19.85 -36.80
N ILE A 392 -10.89 -18.93 -37.73
CA ILE A 392 -10.50 -17.56 -37.41
C ILE A 392 -11.61 -16.82 -36.68
N ALA A 393 -12.86 -16.95 -37.13
CA ALA A 393 -14.01 -16.35 -36.46
C ALA A 393 -14.15 -16.87 -35.01
N ARG A 394 -14.08 -18.20 -34.82
CA ARG A 394 -14.15 -18.85 -33.51
C ARG A 394 -13.03 -18.38 -32.57
N LEU A 395 -11.79 -18.32 -33.05
CA LEU A 395 -10.65 -17.86 -32.26
C LEU A 395 -10.77 -16.38 -31.87
N LYS A 396 -11.28 -15.52 -32.77
CA LYS A 396 -11.54 -14.11 -32.46
C LYS A 396 -12.59 -13.96 -31.36
N GLU A 397 -13.65 -14.77 -31.42
CA GLU A 397 -14.70 -14.77 -30.41
C GLU A 397 -14.20 -15.27 -29.05
N GLU A 398 -13.40 -16.34 -29.02
CA GLU A 398 -12.75 -16.82 -27.80
C GLU A 398 -11.80 -15.80 -27.20
N MET A 399 -10.96 -15.12 -28.00
CA MET A 399 -10.08 -14.06 -27.47
C MET A 399 -10.87 -12.87 -26.92
N ALA A 400 -11.95 -12.47 -27.60
CA ALA A 400 -12.83 -11.42 -27.09
C ALA A 400 -13.56 -11.83 -25.80
N GLY A 401 -13.80 -13.13 -25.59
CA GLY A 401 -14.29 -13.70 -24.33
C GLY A 401 -13.26 -13.56 -23.20
N LEU A 402 -12.04 -14.05 -23.44
CA LEU A 402 -10.95 -13.99 -22.46
C LEU A 402 -10.59 -12.54 -22.06
N LEU A 403 -10.60 -11.60 -23.00
CA LEU A 403 -10.35 -10.18 -22.71
C LEU A 403 -11.44 -9.57 -21.80
N ARG A 404 -12.71 -9.95 -22.00
CA ARG A 404 -13.81 -9.50 -21.14
C ARG A 404 -13.72 -10.10 -19.74
N GLU A 405 -13.33 -11.37 -19.65
CA GLU A 405 -13.13 -12.06 -18.37
C GLU A 405 -11.96 -11.43 -17.59
N ASN A 406 -10.85 -11.13 -18.27
CA ASN A 406 -9.69 -10.49 -17.64
C ASN A 406 -9.99 -9.06 -17.15
N ASP A 407 -10.78 -8.28 -17.90
CA ASP A 407 -11.27 -6.97 -17.46
C ASP A 407 -12.19 -7.09 -16.23
N SER A 408 -13.07 -8.11 -16.20
CA SER A 408 -13.92 -8.40 -15.05
C SER A 408 -13.09 -8.79 -13.80
N LEU A 409 -12.12 -9.68 -13.96
CA LEU A 409 -11.22 -10.12 -12.88
C LEU A 409 -10.37 -8.96 -12.35
N SER A 410 -9.89 -8.08 -13.23
CA SER A 410 -9.12 -6.88 -12.85
C SER A 410 -9.96 -5.90 -12.02
N LYS A 411 -11.24 -5.71 -12.38
CA LYS A 411 -12.19 -4.90 -11.60
C LYS A 411 -12.49 -5.53 -10.24
N GLU A 412 -12.72 -6.85 -10.19
CA GLU A 412 -12.95 -7.56 -8.94
C GLU A 412 -11.71 -7.50 -8.02
N LEU A 413 -10.51 -7.66 -8.58
CA LEU A 413 -9.24 -7.52 -7.85
C LEU A 413 -9.09 -6.13 -7.24
N THR A 414 -9.43 -5.07 -8.01
CA THR A 414 -9.37 -3.69 -7.54
C THR A 414 -10.33 -3.46 -6.37
N ALA A 415 -11.58 -3.94 -6.48
CA ALA A 415 -12.56 -3.84 -5.41
C ALA A 415 -12.11 -4.59 -4.14
N VAL A 416 -11.54 -5.78 -4.27
CA VAL A 416 -11.02 -6.55 -3.13
C VAL A 416 -9.83 -5.85 -2.47
N ILE A 417 -8.95 -5.19 -3.23
CA ILE A 417 -7.84 -4.39 -2.69
C ILE A 417 -8.38 -3.20 -1.88
N GLU A 418 -9.38 -2.50 -2.40
CA GLU A 418 -10.02 -1.36 -1.72
C GLU A 418 -10.67 -1.79 -0.39
N ASP A 419 -11.44 -2.88 -0.41
CA ASP A 419 -12.06 -3.44 0.79
C ASP A 419 -11.01 -3.90 1.80
N ARG A 420 -9.97 -4.63 1.38
CA ARG A 420 -8.87 -5.05 2.26
C ARG A 420 -8.19 -3.85 2.91
N ASN A 421 -7.93 -2.78 2.15
CA ASN A 421 -7.28 -1.58 2.68
C ASN A 421 -8.19 -0.84 3.68
N LYS A 422 -9.51 -0.85 3.47
CA LYS A 422 -10.48 -0.32 4.42
C LYS A 422 -10.46 -1.09 5.75
N TYR A 423 -10.52 -2.43 5.71
CA TYR A 423 -10.43 -3.25 6.92
C TYR A 423 -9.08 -3.10 7.64
N ARG A 424 -7.98 -2.99 6.88
CA ARG A 424 -6.65 -2.74 7.43
C ARG A 424 -6.55 -1.38 8.13
N SER A 425 -7.17 -0.34 7.57
CA SER A 425 -7.26 0.97 8.21
C SER A 425 -8.08 0.91 9.49
N GLN A 426 -9.22 0.23 9.47
CA GLN A 426 -10.07 0.03 10.65
C GLN A 426 -9.34 -0.74 11.76
N LEU A 427 -8.56 -1.77 11.41
CA LEU A 427 -7.75 -2.53 12.37
C LEU A 427 -6.65 -1.66 12.99
N GLN A 428 -6.08 -0.75 12.20
CA GLN A 428 -5.09 0.22 12.66
C GLN A 428 -5.75 1.25 13.59
N ASP A 429 -6.91 1.79 13.25
CA ASP A 429 -7.65 2.76 14.07
C ASP A 429 -8.12 2.16 15.40
N GLN A 430 -8.65 0.92 15.40
CA GLN A 430 -9.02 0.20 16.62
C GLN A 430 -7.82 -0.09 17.54
N LYS A 431 -6.61 -0.20 16.97
CA LYS A 431 -5.36 -0.38 17.73
C LYS A 431 -4.90 0.91 18.43
N TYR A 432 -5.35 2.08 17.99
CA TYR A 432 -4.88 3.38 18.48
C TYR A 432 -5.95 4.22 19.19
N TYR A 433 -7.25 4.03 18.94
CA TYR A 433 -8.34 4.84 19.53
C TYR A 433 -9.58 4.00 19.88
N LEU A 434 -10.39 4.49 20.83
CA LEU A 434 -11.79 4.07 20.99
C LEU A 434 -12.62 4.72 19.88
N THR A 435 -13.62 4.04 19.33
CA THR A 435 -14.58 4.65 18.39
C THR A 435 -15.55 5.59 19.13
N GLU A 436 -16.19 6.53 18.42
CA GLU A 436 -17.18 7.42 19.06
C GLU A 436 -18.37 6.66 19.63
N GLN A 437 -18.85 5.64 18.91
CA GLN A 437 -19.93 4.76 19.38
C GLN A 437 -19.55 4.00 20.65
N GLU A 438 -18.31 3.51 20.77
CA GLU A 438 -17.82 2.90 22.01
C GLU A 438 -17.68 3.92 23.15
N ARG A 439 -17.31 5.18 22.85
CA ARG A 439 -17.28 6.25 23.86
C ARG A 439 -18.67 6.61 24.35
N GLU A 440 -19.66 6.63 23.46
CA GLU A 440 -21.07 6.90 23.79
C GLU A 440 -21.70 5.73 24.55
N GLU A 441 -21.48 4.47 24.16
CA GLU A 441 -21.97 3.30 24.91
C GLU A 441 -21.37 3.22 26.33
N ILE A 442 -20.10 3.61 26.49
CA ILE A 442 -19.46 3.73 27.80
C ILE A 442 -20.14 4.84 28.62
N ALA A 443 -20.41 5.99 28.00
CA ALA A 443 -21.09 7.10 28.67
C ALA A 443 -22.52 6.72 29.07
N GLU A 444 -23.29 6.06 28.19
CA GLU A 444 -24.67 5.64 28.45
C GLU A 444 -24.76 4.58 29.56
N LYS A 445 -23.86 3.59 29.60
CA LYS A 445 -23.83 2.60 30.69
C LYS A 445 -23.44 3.20 32.03
N ILE A 446 -22.54 4.20 32.03
CA ILE A 446 -22.20 4.97 33.23
C ILE A 446 -23.40 5.79 33.72
N ILE A 447 -24.25 6.28 32.82
CA ILE A 447 -25.48 7.00 33.17
C ILE A 447 -26.54 6.05 33.73
N GLN A 448 -26.83 4.92 33.05
CA GLN A 448 -27.84 3.95 33.49
C GLN A 448 -27.57 3.35 34.88
N ARG A 449 -26.29 3.13 35.25
CA ARG A 449 -25.95 2.66 36.61
C ARG A 449 -26.06 3.73 37.68
N LYS A 450 -25.75 5.00 37.36
CA LYS A 450 -25.98 6.13 38.27
C LYS A 450 -27.46 6.32 38.57
N ASP A 451 -28.32 6.10 37.59
CA ASP A 451 -29.77 6.17 37.77
C ASP A 451 -30.28 5.02 38.66
N LEU A 452 -29.72 3.80 38.53
CA LEU A 452 -30.01 2.67 39.42
C LEU A 452 -29.49 2.85 40.86
N GLU A 453 -28.32 3.47 41.04
CA GLU A 453 -27.78 3.79 42.38
C GLU A 453 -28.55 4.93 43.07
N LEU A 454 -29.14 5.86 42.31
CA LEU A 454 -30.05 6.88 42.83
C LEU A 454 -31.40 6.28 43.25
N GLU A 455 -31.87 5.21 42.60
CA GLU A 455 -33.07 4.45 43.04
C GLU A 455 -32.81 3.59 44.28
N ASP A 456 -31.60 3.04 44.46
CA ASP A 456 -31.23 2.26 45.66
C ASP A 456 -30.84 3.13 46.87
N GLY A 457 -30.48 4.41 46.65
CA GLY A 457 -30.13 5.36 47.71
C GLY A 457 -31.28 5.80 48.62
N ASP A 458 -32.53 5.44 48.30
CA ASP A 458 -33.73 5.76 49.08
C ASP A 458 -34.17 4.62 50.03
N ARG A 459 -33.38 3.54 50.13
CA ARG A 459 -33.56 2.51 51.17
C ARG A 459 -32.51 2.67 52.26
N THR A 460 -32.89 3.40 53.30
CA THR A 460 -32.23 3.38 54.61
C THR A 460 -32.15 1.93 55.11
N PHE A 461 -30.96 1.34 55.10
CA PHE A 461 -30.70 0.11 55.83
C PHE A 461 -30.27 0.47 57.26
N ASP A 462 -31.20 0.22 58.20
CA ASP A 462 -30.90 0.15 59.62
C ASP A 462 -29.75 -0.83 59.86
N ARG A 463 -28.76 -0.36 60.61
CA ARG A 463 -27.74 -1.20 61.21
C ARG A 463 -28.41 -1.99 62.32
N ASP A 464 -28.58 -3.29 62.13
CA ASP A 464 -28.42 -4.30 63.16
C ASP A 464 -28.33 -5.69 62.52
N ASP A 465 -27.63 -6.59 63.19
CA ASP A 465 -27.46 -8.03 62.93
C ASP A 465 -26.46 -8.46 61.85
N LEU A 466 -25.19 -8.55 62.25
CA LEU A 466 -24.29 -9.60 61.78
C LEU A 466 -23.69 -10.33 62.98
N ASP A 467 -24.52 -11.21 63.53
CA ASP A 467 -24.11 -12.33 64.38
C ASP A 467 -24.15 -13.64 63.55
N LEU A 468 -23.28 -14.56 63.97
CA LEU A 468 -23.26 -16.01 63.72
C LEU A 468 -22.74 -16.56 62.38
N SER A 469 -21.48 -17.00 62.45
CA SER A 469 -21.05 -18.38 62.23
C SER A 469 -21.70 -19.22 61.10
N ARG A 470 -20.91 -19.58 60.09
CA ARG A 470 -20.58 -20.98 59.75
C ARG A 470 -19.51 -21.06 58.68
#